data_AF-A0A7W0X6E2-F1
#
_entry.id   AF-A0A7W0X6E2-F1
#
_cell.length_a   1.000
_cell.length_b   1.000
_cell.length_c   1.000
_cell.angle_alpha   90.00
_cell.angle_beta   90.00
_cell.angle_gamma   90.00
#
_symmetry.space_group_name_H-M   'P 1'
#
loop_
_entity.id
_entity.type
_entity.pdbx_description
1 polymer ?
#
loop_
_entity_poly.entity_id
_entity_poly.type
_entity_poly.pdbx_seq_one_letter_code
_entity_poly.pdbx_strand_id
1 'polypeptide(L)'
;MKVIMIPSVSGGLGHIGRTAALARQLQRFVASIQIEYLLDTEKLRPFNIDAAAATGYRVNLLPPRNRGERDSIVRACLGSADIVIEDTCRHLIALRPIVPNSTWISVPMYPLED
;
A
#
# COMPACT_ATOMS: atom_id res chain seq x y z
N MET A 1 -4.31 8.39 -13.61
CA MET A 1 -4.33 8.52 -12.15
C MET A 1 -3.73 7.27 -11.56
N LYS A 2 -2.64 7.40 -10.80
CA LYS A 2 -1.92 6.32 -10.14
C LYS A 2 -2.31 6.27 -8.66
N VAL A 3 -2.82 5.12 -8.25
CA VAL A 3 -3.14 4.81 -6.86
C VAL A 3 -2.18 3.75 -6.35
N ILE A 4 -1.48 4.07 -5.26
CA ILE A 4 -0.65 3.11 -4.56
C ILE A 4 -1.36 2.70 -3.28
N MET A 5 -1.62 1.41 -3.13
CA MET A 5 -2.28 0.84 -1.96
C MET A 5 -1.26 0.16 -1.07
N ILE A 6 -1.27 0.49 0.22
CA ILE A 6 -0.34 -0.04 1.23
C ILE A 6 -1.14 -0.87 2.24
N PRO A 7 -1.35 -2.18 1.97
CA PRO A 7 -2.02 -3.06 2.93
C PRO A 7 -1.15 -3.29 4.17
N SER A 8 -1.77 -3.51 5.34
CA SER A 8 -1.03 -4.06 6.47
C SER A 8 -0.61 -5.50 6.17
N VAL A 9 0.69 -5.72 6.01
CA VAL A 9 1.26 -7.07 5.86
C VAL A 9 1.50 -7.77 7.20
N SER A 10 1.28 -7.07 8.31
CA SER A 10 1.46 -7.62 9.66
C SER A 10 0.30 -8.53 10.12
N GLY A 11 -0.93 -8.25 9.64
CA GLY A 11 -2.19 -8.85 10.10
C GLY A 11 -2.71 -10.05 9.29
N GLY A 12 -1.85 -10.72 8.51
CA GLY A 12 -2.24 -11.87 7.69
C GLY A 12 -2.90 -11.51 6.36
N LEU A 13 -3.48 -12.51 5.68
CA LEU A 13 -3.97 -12.38 4.29
C LEU A 13 -5.22 -11.51 4.13
N GLY A 14 -6.01 -11.32 5.19
CA GLY A 14 -7.26 -10.57 5.14
C GLY A 14 -7.10 -9.13 4.64
N HIS A 15 -6.00 -8.47 5.02
CA HIS A 15 -5.70 -7.10 4.59
C HIS A 15 -5.39 -7.02 3.08
N ILE A 16 -4.68 -8.00 2.53
CA ILE A 16 -4.45 -8.11 1.07
C ILE A 16 -5.76 -8.35 0.34
N GLY A 17 -6.59 -9.28 0.85
CA GLY A 17 -7.90 -9.59 0.26
C GLY A 17 -8.84 -8.38 0.19
N ARG A 18 -8.93 -7.60 1.28
CA ARG A 18 -9.72 -6.37 1.33
C ARG A 18 -9.17 -5.27 0.43
N THR A 19 -7.85 -5.12 0.39
CA THR A 19 -7.18 -4.19 -0.54
C THR A 19 -7.51 -4.56 -1.98
N ALA A 20 -7.48 -5.84 -2.34
CA ALA A 20 -7.86 -6.33 -3.66
C ALA A 20 -9.34 -6.12 -3.98
N ALA A 21 -10.23 -6.29 -3.00
CA ALA A 21 -11.64 -5.99 -3.18
C ALA A 21 -11.87 -4.51 -3.50
N LEU A 22 -11.24 -3.61 -2.74
CA LEU A 22 -11.30 -2.18 -2.99
C LEU A 22 -10.70 -1.81 -4.37
N ALA A 23 -9.53 -2.35 -4.71
CA ALA A 23 -8.88 -2.13 -5.99
C ALA A 23 -9.78 -2.50 -7.18
N ARG A 24 -10.41 -3.68 -7.11
CA ARG A 24 -11.35 -4.15 -8.14
C ARG A 24 -12.56 -3.24 -8.28
N GLN A 25 -13.11 -2.74 -7.16
CA GLN A 25 -14.23 -1.80 -7.22
C GLN A 25 -13.80 -0.47 -7.85
N LEU A 26 -12.65 0.08 -7.45
CA LEU A 26 -12.13 1.32 -8.03
C LEU A 26 -11.94 1.22 -9.54
N GLN A 27 -11.37 0.11 -10.04
CA GLN A 27 -11.22 -0.12 -11.48
C GLN A 27 -12.55 -0.26 -12.23
N ARG A 28 -13.59 -0.81 -11.59
CA ARG A 28 -14.94 -0.87 -12.17
C ARG A 28 -15.56 0.52 -12.33
N PHE A 29 -15.32 1.42 -11.37
CA PHE A 29 -15.83 2.80 -11.45
C PHE A 29 -14.99 3.69 -12.37
N VAL A 30 -13.67 3.50 -12.40
CA VAL A 30 -12.75 4.31 -13.19
C VAL A 30 -11.76 3.40 -13.92
N ALA A 31 -12.10 3.03 -15.16
CA ALA A 31 -11.32 2.05 -15.93
C ALA A 31 -9.85 2.47 -16.19
N SER A 32 -9.57 3.77 -16.24
CA SER A 32 -8.21 4.30 -16.51
C SER A 32 -7.32 4.41 -15.27
N ILE A 33 -7.78 3.96 -14.11
CA ILE A 33 -6.99 4.02 -12.87
C ILE A 33 -5.88 2.97 -12.90
N GLN A 34 -4.65 3.39 -12.59
CA GLN A 34 -3.51 2.50 -12.44
C GLN A 34 -3.36 2.18 -10.95
N ILE A 35 -3.42 0.91 -10.59
CA ILE A 35 -3.32 0.46 -9.19
C ILE A 35 -2.04 -0.36 -9.02
N GLU A 36 -1.26 0.00 -8.02
CA GLU A 36 -0.08 -0.74 -7.57
C GLU A 36 -0.16 -1.00 -6.07
N TYR A 37 0.43 -2.09 -5.61
CA TYR A 37 0.65 -2.35 -4.20
C TYR A 37 2.06 -1.96 -3.80
N LEU A 38 2.19 -1.47 -2.58
CA LEU A 38 3.47 -1.30 -1.91
C LEU A 38 3.45 -2.09 -0.61
N LEU A 39 4.33 -3.08 -0.49
CA LEU A 39 4.42 -3.92 0.71
C LEU A 39 5.62 -3.50 1.55
N ASP A 40 5.38 -3.23 2.84
CA ASP A 40 6.45 -2.87 3.77
C ASP A 40 7.25 -4.09 4.20
N THR A 41 8.49 -4.18 3.73
CA THR A 41 9.39 -5.32 4.00
C THR A 41 9.74 -5.48 5.48
N GLU A 42 9.65 -4.43 6.31
CA GLU A 42 9.95 -4.51 7.74
C GLU A 42 8.91 -5.32 8.54
N LYS A 43 7.71 -5.52 7.99
CA LYS A 43 6.60 -6.26 8.61
C LYS A 43 6.08 -7.39 7.75
N LEU A 44 6.75 -7.65 6.62
CA LEU A 44 6.32 -8.59 5.61
C LEU A 44 6.49 -10.04 6.08
N ARG A 45 5.47 -10.87 5.88
CA ARG A 45 5.62 -12.33 5.97
C ARG A 45 5.79 -12.89 4.56
N PRO A 46 6.52 -14.00 4.37
CA PRO A 46 6.86 -14.50 3.03
C PRO A 46 5.64 -14.67 2.10
N PHE A 47 4.54 -15.22 2.62
CA PHE A 47 3.33 -15.48 1.84
C PHE A 47 2.57 -14.22 1.38
N ASN A 48 2.86 -13.04 1.96
CA ASN A 48 2.17 -11.81 1.57
C ASN A 48 2.52 -11.38 0.15
N ILE A 49 3.75 -11.64 -0.32
CA ILE A 49 4.17 -11.30 -1.68
C ILE A 49 3.38 -12.11 -2.69
N ASP A 50 3.33 -13.43 -2.51
CA ASP A 50 2.62 -14.34 -3.41
C ASP A 50 1.12 -14.04 -3.43
N ALA A 51 0.53 -13.82 -2.25
CA ALA A 51 -0.88 -13.48 -2.14
C ALA A 51 -1.21 -12.13 -2.81
N ALA A 52 -0.33 -11.13 -2.67
CA ALA A 52 -0.47 -9.85 -3.34
C ALA A 52 -0.35 -10.00 -4.86
N ALA A 53 0.65 -10.73 -5.34
CA ALA A 53 0.85 -10.98 -6.77
C ALA A 53 -0.33 -11.73 -7.40
N ALA A 54 -0.92 -12.70 -6.68
CA ALA A 54 -2.08 -13.47 -7.12
C ALA A 54 -3.34 -12.61 -7.37
N THR A 55 -3.37 -11.36 -6.88
CA THR A 55 -4.48 -10.44 -7.13
C THR A 55 -4.45 -9.80 -8.53
N GLY A 56 -3.33 -9.92 -9.26
CA GLY A 56 -3.16 -9.38 -10.60
C GLY A 56 -2.67 -7.92 -10.65
N TYR A 57 -2.41 -7.29 -9.50
CA TYR A 57 -1.84 -5.94 -9.42
C TYR A 57 -0.32 -5.98 -9.35
N ARG A 58 0.34 -4.93 -9.88
CA ARG A 58 1.79 -4.77 -9.73
C ARG A 58 2.14 -4.60 -8.26
N VAL A 59 3.11 -5.38 -7.80
CA VAL A 59 3.60 -5.32 -6.41
C VAL A 59 4.99 -4.71 -6.40
N ASN A 60 5.16 -3.63 -5.65
CA ASN A 60 6.45 -3.06 -5.30
C ASN A 60 6.74 -3.32 -3.82
N LEU A 61 8.02 -3.36 -3.47
CA LEU A 61 8.47 -3.54 -2.10
C LEU A 61 9.04 -2.23 -1.57
N LEU A 62 8.61 -1.83 -0.38
CA LEU A 62 9.23 -0.74 0.35
C LEU A 62 10.37 -1.35 1.19
N PRO A 63 11.64 -1.10 0.84
CA PRO A 63 12.77 -1.69 1.54
C PRO A 63 12.85 -1.18 3.00
N PRO A 64 13.69 -1.79 3.85
CA PRO A 64 14.00 -1.26 5.17
C PRO A 64 14.56 0.16 5.06
N ARG A 65 14.19 1.03 5.99
CA ARG A 65 14.47 2.46 5.90
C ARG A 65 15.33 2.89 7.08
N ASN A 66 16.60 3.15 6.82
CA ASN A 66 17.46 3.80 7.79
C ASN A 66 17.16 5.30 7.83
N ARG A 67 17.41 5.97 8.96
CA ARG A 67 17.06 7.39 9.17
C ARG A 67 17.61 8.32 8.07
N GLY A 68 18.80 8.05 7.54
CA GLY A 68 19.45 8.86 6.50
C GLY A 68 18.87 8.72 5.10
N GLU A 69 18.21 7.60 4.80
CA GLU A 69 17.75 7.24 3.45
C GLU A 69 16.22 7.10 3.37
N ARG A 70 15.52 7.22 4.50
CA ARG A 70 14.07 7.06 4.59
C ARG A 70 13.35 7.88 3.53
N ASP A 71 13.66 9.16 3.43
CA ASP A 71 12.91 10.08 2.58
C ASP A 71 13.17 9.82 1.10
N SER A 72 14.41 9.49 0.70
CA SER A 72 14.73 9.15 -0.69
C SER A 72 14.07 7.84 -1.12
N ILE A 73 14.12 6.81 -0.28
CA ILE A 73 13.45 5.52 -0.50
C ILE A 73 11.94 5.72 -0.65
N VAL A 74 11.32 6.44 0.29
CA VAL A 74 9.87 6.67 0.27
C VAL A 74 9.46 7.48 -0.95
N ARG A 75 10.23 8.50 -1.35
CA ARG A 75 9.97 9.25 -2.59
C ARG A 75 10.14 8.39 -3.83
N ALA A 76 11.12 7.50 -3.87
CA ALA A 76 11.28 6.58 -4.99
C ALA A 76 10.08 5.63 -5.14
N CYS A 77 9.52 5.15 -4.03
CA CYS A 77 8.37 4.24 -4.06
C CYS A 77 7.02 4.94 -4.25
N LEU A 78 6.80 6.09 -3.60
CA LEU A 78 5.51 6.76 -3.51
C LEU A 78 5.42 8.09 -4.28
N GLY A 79 6.55 8.66 -4.71
CA GLY A 79 6.57 10.01 -5.30
C GLY A 79 5.84 10.16 -6.63
N SER A 80 5.49 9.05 -7.28
CA SER A 80 4.66 9.01 -8.49
C SER A 80 3.16 8.81 -8.21
N ALA A 81 2.77 8.63 -6.95
CA ALA A 81 1.37 8.39 -6.60
C ALA A 81 0.57 9.70 -6.62
N ASP A 82 -0.58 9.67 -7.31
CA ASP A 82 -1.58 10.73 -7.17
C ASP A 82 -2.37 10.51 -5.86
N ILE A 83 -2.66 9.25 -5.54
CA ILE A 83 -3.38 8.84 -4.33
C ILE A 83 -2.63 7.70 -3.65
N VAL A 84 -2.47 7.79 -2.33
CA VAL A 84 -1.98 6.71 -1.48
C VAL A 84 -3.12 6.26 -0.55
N ILE A 85 -3.48 4.98 -0.62
CA ILE A 85 -4.48 4.37 0.27
C ILE A 85 -3.74 3.45 1.24
N GLU A 86 -3.87 3.67 2.54
CA GLU A 86 -3.12 2.91 3.54
C GLU A 86 -4.01 2.41 4.70
N ASP A 87 -3.56 1.33 5.31
CA ASP A 87 -4.27 0.59 6.35
C ASP A 87 -4.10 1.16 7.77
N THR A 88 -4.32 2.47 7.94
CA THR A 88 -4.24 3.24 9.20
C THR A 88 -3.04 2.93 10.11
N CYS A 89 -1.96 2.39 9.56
CA CYS A 89 -0.84 1.92 10.35
C CYS A 89 0.00 3.13 10.73
N ARG A 90 0.26 3.34 12.03
CA ARG A 90 0.99 4.54 12.52
C ARG A 90 2.30 4.81 11.77
N HIS A 91 3.05 3.77 11.42
CA HIS A 91 4.32 3.89 10.69
C HIS A 91 4.13 4.33 9.22
N LEU A 92 3.02 3.97 8.57
CA LEU A 92 2.68 4.40 7.21
C LEU A 92 2.16 5.84 7.19
N ILE A 93 1.35 6.23 8.17
CA ILE A 93 0.87 7.61 8.33
C ILE A 93 2.05 8.58 8.48
N ALA A 94 3.12 8.16 9.16
CA ALA A 94 4.33 8.95 9.32
C ALA A 94 5.07 9.26 7.99
N LEU A 95 4.74 8.56 6.89
CA LEU A 95 5.35 8.78 5.58
C LEU A 95 4.71 9.95 4.80
N ARG A 96 3.52 10.41 5.20
CA ARG A 96 2.76 11.48 4.52
C ARG A 96 3.57 12.73 4.22
N PRO A 97 4.33 13.30 5.17
CA PRO A 97 5.05 14.55 4.92
C PRO A 97 6.15 14.42 3.86
N ILE A 98 6.58 13.19 3.53
CA ILE A 98 7.68 12.92 2.59
C ILE A 98 7.21 13.05 1.13
N VAL A 99 5.92 12.79 0.87
CA VAL A 99 5.27 12.86 -0.44
C VAL A 99 4.05 13.79 -0.38
N PRO A 100 4.26 15.11 -0.23
CA PRO A 100 3.20 16.08 0.05
C PRO A 100 2.22 16.29 -1.11
N ASN A 101 2.59 15.90 -2.33
CA ASN A 101 1.76 16.08 -3.52
C ASN A 101 0.73 14.95 -3.71
N SER A 102 0.86 13.85 -2.97
CA SER A 102 -0.08 12.73 -3.04
C SER A 102 -1.25 12.97 -2.10
N THR A 103 -2.46 12.63 -2.54
CA THR A 103 -3.64 12.59 -1.65
C THR A 103 -3.61 11.32 -0.83
N TRP A 104 -3.70 11.43 0.50
CA TRP A 104 -3.67 10.27 1.39
C TRP A 104 -5.06 9.92 1.93
N ILE A 105 -5.43 8.65 1.80
CA ILE A 105 -6.68 8.10 2.34
C ILE A 105 -6.32 6.99 3.32
N SER A 106 -6.65 7.21 4.59
CA SER A 106 -6.60 6.17 5.61
C SER A 106 -7.87 5.33 5.53
N VAL A 107 -7.72 4.02 5.33
CA VAL A 107 -8.83 3.08 5.42
C VAL A 107 -8.53 2.10 6.54
N PRO A 108 -9.24 2.18 7.68
CA PRO A 108 -9.04 1.20 8.74
C PRO A 108 -9.53 -0.17 8.25
N MET A 109 -8.61 -1.13 8.10
CA MET A 109 -8.96 -2.50 7.77
C MET A 109 -8.91 -3.33 9.04
N TYR A 110 -9.89 -3.14 9.92
CA TYR A 110 -10.00 -3.92 11.16
C TYR A 110 -9.93 -5.43 10.86
N PRO A 111 -9.33 -6.23 11.76
CA PRO A 111 -9.45 -7.68 11.67
C PRO A 111 -10.93 -8.02 11.56
N LEU A 112 -11.27 -8.93 10.65
CA LEU A 112 -12.57 -9.57 10.76
C LEU A 112 -12.47 -10.37 12.05
N GLU A 113 -13.39 -10.15 12.99
CA GLU A 113 -13.60 -11.13 14.04
C GLU A 113 -13.98 -12.43 13.31
N ASP A 114 -13.02 -13.34 13.18
CA ASP A 114 -13.26 -14.71 12.74
C ASP A 114 -13.99 -15.46 13.86
#